data_AF-A0A2W7TVW4-F1
#
_entry.id   AF-A0A2W7TVW4-F1
#
_cell.length_a   1.000
_cell.length_b   1.000
_cell.length_c   1.000
_cell.angle_alpha   90.00
_cell.angle_beta   90.00
_cell.angle_gamma   90.00
#
_symmetry.space_group_name_H-M   'P 1'
#
loop_
_entity.id
_entity.type
_entity.pdbx_description
1 polymer ?
#
loop_
_entity_poly.entity_id
_entity_poly.type
_entity_poly.pdbx_seq_one_letter_code
_entity_poly.pdbx_strand_id
1 'polypeptide(L)'
;MDYIVLVVFTFSLTFFVVVALLVAFFWFVEYYFGLVFGRPLFVHFCPFPKKISPNALHFLNNQFPFYVRLSDKKKVYFEHRIACFLDRYKFVSRENFVITEDIKVHVAATFTMLSFGMREYLCDVFDTIIIYPSIYFSRISKEYHKGEFNPNTKTVVFSWEDFQ
;
A
#
# COMPACT_ATOMS: atom_id res chain seq x y z
N MET A 1 -10.76 12.84 50.41
CA MET A 1 -11.09 12.50 49.00
C MET A 1 -10.15 13.26 48.07
N ASP A 2 -9.96 14.57 48.29
CA ASP A 2 -9.16 15.46 47.43
C ASP A 2 -7.68 15.09 47.30
N TYR A 3 -7.02 14.61 48.37
CA TYR A 3 -5.62 14.19 48.31
C TYR A 3 -5.40 12.97 47.39
N ILE A 4 -6.27 11.96 47.47
CA ILE A 4 -6.19 10.77 46.62
C ILE A 4 -6.41 11.16 45.16
N VAL A 5 -7.39 12.05 44.90
CA VAL A 5 -7.65 12.58 43.55
C VAL A 5 -6.43 13.33 43.01
N LEU A 6 -5.78 14.17 43.82
CA LEU A 6 -4.57 14.90 43.43
C LEU A 6 -3.41 13.96 43.11
N VAL A 7 -3.18 12.94 43.94
CA VAL A 7 -2.11 11.95 43.72
C VAL A 7 -2.36 11.18 42.42
N VAL A 8 -3.56 10.64 42.21
CA VAL A 8 -3.91 9.93 40.97
C VAL A 8 -3.75 10.85 39.74
N PHE A 9 -4.18 12.11 39.86
CA PHE A 9 -4.01 13.09 38.79
C PHE A 9 -2.53 13.35 38.46
N THR A 10 -1.67 13.54 39.47
CA THR A 10 -0.22 13.75 39.24
C THR A 10 0.47 12.54 38.63
N PHE A 11 0.14 11.32 39.04
CA PHE A 11 0.68 10.10 38.44
C PHE A 11 0.23 9.95 36.98
N SER A 12 -1.05 10.18 36.71
CA SER A 12 -1.61 10.17 35.35
C SER A 12 -0.90 11.20 34.45
N LEU A 13 -0.77 12.45 34.93
CA LEU A 13 -0.08 13.50 34.20
C LEU A 13 1.39 13.13 33.91
N THR A 14 2.10 12.64 34.92
CA THR A 14 3.50 12.22 34.78
C THR A 14 3.63 11.08 33.77
N PHE A 15 2.71 10.10 33.80
CA PHE A 15 2.68 9.02 32.82
C PHE A 15 2.52 9.54 31.40
N PHE A 16 1.55 10.44 31.15
CA PHE A 16 1.37 11.03 29.82
C PHE A 16 2.58 11.84 29.35
N VAL A 17 3.23 12.59 30.26
CA VAL A 17 4.45 13.35 29.94
C VAL A 17 5.59 12.40 29.56
N VAL A 18 5.80 11.32 30.31
CA VAL A 18 6.85 10.32 30.01
C VAL A 18 6.56 9.65 28.66
N VAL A 19 5.32 9.26 28.39
CA VAL A 19 4.93 8.67 27.10
C VAL A 19 5.18 9.65 25.95
N ALA A 20 4.82 10.93 26.11
CA ALA A 20 5.06 11.96 25.11
C ALA A 20 6.56 12.17 24.84
N LEU A 21 7.41 12.17 25.87
CA LEU A 21 8.86 12.25 25.73
C LEU A 21 9.44 11.04 25.01
N LEU A 22 8.98 9.82 25.32
CA LEU A 22 9.40 8.59 24.62
C LEU A 22 9.00 8.60 23.15
N VAL A 23 7.79 9.06 22.83
CA VAL A 23 7.32 9.22 21.45
C VAL A 23 8.17 10.26 20.72
N ALA A 24 8.41 11.43 21.32
CA ALA A 24 9.24 12.47 20.72
C ALA A 24 10.68 11.99 20.47
N PHE A 25 11.25 11.25 21.43
CA PHE A 25 12.57 10.63 21.27
C PHE A 25 12.58 9.60 20.14
N PHE A 26 11.55 8.77 20.02
CA PHE A 26 11.42 7.83 18.91
C PHE A 26 11.39 8.54 17.55
N TRP A 27 10.58 9.60 17.40
CA TRP A 27 10.53 10.40 16.17
C TRP A 27 11.86 11.08 15.85
N PHE A 28 12.56 11.57 16.87
CA PHE A 28 13.91 12.11 16.73
C PHE A 28 14.84 11.04 16.16
N VAL A 29 14.91 9.85 16.77
CA VAL A 29 15.78 8.76 16.28
C VAL A 29 15.42 8.35 14.85
N GLU A 30 14.13 8.19 14.54
CA GLU A 30 13.65 7.87 13.19
C GLU A 30 14.08 8.92 12.17
N TYR A 31 13.95 10.22 12.50
CA TYR A 31 14.33 11.31 11.61
C TYR A 31 15.82 11.29 11.28
N TYR A 32 16.69 11.20 12.30
CA TYR A 32 18.15 11.14 12.06
C TYR A 32 18.57 9.87 11.36
N PHE A 33 17.94 8.72 11.68
CA PHE A 33 18.19 7.47 10.96
C PHE A 33 17.81 7.60 9.48
N GLY A 34 16.68 8.24 9.19
CA GLY A 34 16.23 8.54 7.83
C GLY A 34 17.23 9.42 7.06
N LEU A 35 17.80 10.44 7.71
CA LEU A 35 18.83 11.29 7.10
C LEU A 35 20.12 10.53 6.76
N VAL A 36 20.54 9.60 7.61
CA VAL A 36 21.81 8.85 7.42
C VAL A 36 21.66 7.67 6.46
N PHE A 37 20.56 6.92 6.55
CA PHE A 37 20.38 5.66 5.83
C PHE A 37 19.38 5.73 4.68
N GLY A 38 18.64 6.82 4.52
CA GLY A 38 17.65 7.01 3.45
C GLY A 38 16.46 6.05 3.50
N ARG A 39 16.17 5.45 4.67
CA ARG A 39 15.10 4.46 4.85
C ARG A 39 14.53 4.50 6.27
N PRO A 40 13.28 4.08 6.49
CA PRO A 40 12.71 4.04 7.83
C PRO A 40 13.35 2.94 8.69
N LEU A 41 13.29 3.08 10.02
CA LEU A 41 13.80 2.07 10.97
C LEU A 41 13.12 0.72 10.79
N PHE A 42 11.85 0.73 10.38
CA PHE A 42 11.07 -0.46 10.10
C PHE A 42 10.12 -0.20 8.92
N VAL A 43 9.94 -1.22 8.09
CA VAL A 43 9.12 -1.15 6.86
C VAL A 43 7.79 -1.89 7.04
N HIS A 44 7.85 -3.12 7.55
CA HIS A 44 6.68 -3.98 7.69
C HIS A 44 6.25 -4.07 9.14
N PHE A 45 5.05 -3.58 9.43
CA PHE A 45 4.37 -3.78 10.70
C PHE A 45 2.94 -4.20 10.43
N CYS A 46 2.65 -5.49 10.66
CA CYS A 46 1.35 -6.08 10.41
C CYS A 46 1.05 -7.12 11.50
N PRO A 47 0.42 -6.72 12.62
CA PRO A 47 0.09 -7.63 13.71
C PRO A 47 -1.01 -8.62 13.32
N PHE A 48 -1.91 -8.23 12.40
CA PHE A 48 -3.01 -9.06 11.92
C PHE A 48 -2.98 -9.17 10.39
N PRO A 49 -2.21 -10.12 9.84
CA PRO A 49 -2.11 -10.32 8.41
C PRO A 49 -3.46 -10.63 7.77
N LYS A 50 -3.75 -9.93 6.67
CA LYS A 50 -4.89 -10.24 5.81
C LYS A 50 -4.46 -11.34 4.85
N LYS A 51 -5.38 -12.27 4.57
CA LYS A 51 -5.17 -13.34 3.60
C LYS A 51 -5.79 -12.98 2.27
N ILE A 52 -5.19 -13.48 1.20
CA ILE A 52 -5.74 -13.43 -0.16
C ILE A 52 -6.43 -14.75 -0.50
N SER A 53 -7.16 -14.79 -1.61
CA SER A 53 -7.85 -16.01 -2.06
C SER A 53 -6.86 -17.10 -2.48
N PRO A 54 -7.27 -18.38 -2.49
CA PRO A 54 -6.45 -19.47 -3.01
C PRO A 54 -6.06 -19.28 -4.48
N ASN A 55 -6.95 -18.70 -5.31
CA ASN A 55 -6.66 -18.39 -6.71
C ASN A 55 -5.57 -17.33 -6.84
N ALA A 56 -5.67 -16.24 -6.07
CA ALA A 56 -4.64 -15.21 -6.03
C ALA A 56 -3.29 -15.78 -5.57
N LEU A 57 -3.29 -16.66 -4.57
CA LEU A 57 -2.07 -17.33 -4.10
C LEU A 57 -1.48 -18.25 -5.19
N HIS A 58 -2.32 -18.98 -5.92
CA HIS A 58 -1.91 -19.81 -7.05
C HIS A 58 -1.29 -18.95 -8.16
N PHE A 59 -1.93 -17.83 -8.53
CA PHE A 59 -1.39 -16.86 -9.47
C PHE A 59 -0.01 -16.35 -9.04
N LEU A 60 0.14 -15.90 -7.79
CA LEU A 60 1.42 -15.37 -7.29
C LEU A 60 2.55 -16.41 -7.29
N ASN A 61 2.27 -17.65 -6.93
CA ASN A 61 3.29 -18.71 -6.90
C ASN A 61 3.74 -19.14 -8.30
N ASN A 62 2.88 -19.03 -9.31
CA ASN A 62 3.16 -19.51 -10.66
C ASN A 62 3.58 -18.42 -11.63
N GLN A 63 3.09 -17.19 -11.45
CA GLN A 63 3.19 -16.12 -12.45
C GLN A 63 3.94 -14.88 -11.93
N PHE A 64 4.33 -14.82 -10.65
CA PHE A 64 4.96 -13.62 -10.07
C PHE A 64 6.34 -13.90 -9.44
N PRO A 65 7.45 -13.84 -10.22
CA PRO A 65 8.78 -14.23 -9.76
C PRO A 65 9.30 -13.49 -8.52
N PHE A 66 8.91 -12.22 -8.34
CA PHE A 66 9.29 -11.45 -7.15
C PHE A 66 8.75 -12.10 -5.88
N TYR A 67 7.49 -12.52 -5.88
CA TYR A 67 6.83 -13.16 -4.74
C TYR A 67 7.47 -14.51 -4.40
N VAL A 68 7.77 -15.32 -5.42
CA VAL A 68 8.38 -16.64 -5.25
C VAL A 68 9.73 -16.54 -4.52
N ARG A 69 10.51 -15.49 -4.77
CA ARG A 69 11.82 -15.26 -4.15
C ARG A 69 11.75 -14.69 -2.72
N LEU A 70 10.57 -14.30 -2.23
CA LEU A 70 10.43 -13.81 -0.86
C LEU A 70 10.55 -14.96 0.14
N SER A 71 11.14 -14.68 1.30
CA SER A 71 11.05 -15.59 2.46
C SER A 71 9.60 -15.68 2.94
N ASP A 72 9.24 -16.77 3.63
CA ASP A 72 7.87 -16.99 4.10
C ASP A 72 7.33 -15.82 4.92
N LYS A 73 8.15 -15.25 5.81
CA LYS A 73 7.79 -14.05 6.58
C LYS A 73 7.46 -12.85 5.67
N LYS A 74 8.23 -12.64 4.60
CA LYS A 74 8.00 -11.55 3.64
C LYS A 74 6.79 -11.82 2.74
N LYS A 75 6.50 -13.08 2.41
CA LYS A 75 5.28 -13.46 1.69
C LYS A 75 4.03 -13.05 2.47
N VAL A 76 3.98 -13.30 3.78
CA VAL A 76 2.88 -12.84 4.64
C VAL A 76 2.67 -11.32 4.55
N TYR A 77 3.75 -10.52 4.59
CA TYR A 77 3.62 -9.07 4.43
C TYR A 77 3.16 -8.67 3.03
N PHE A 78 3.64 -9.36 1.99
CA PHE A 78 3.29 -9.10 0.61
C PHE A 78 1.79 -9.40 0.36
N GLU A 79 1.31 -10.56 0.80
CA GLU A 79 -0.09 -10.97 0.73
C GLU A 79 -1.00 -9.99 1.48
N HIS A 80 -0.63 -9.58 2.70
CA HIS A 80 -1.39 -8.58 3.45
C HIS A 80 -1.49 -7.25 2.69
N ARG A 81 -0.39 -6.78 2.09
CA ARG A 81 -0.38 -5.53 1.33
C ARG A 81 -1.21 -5.61 0.05
N ILE A 82 -1.18 -6.75 -0.65
CA ILE A 82 -2.08 -7.02 -1.78
C ILE A 82 -3.54 -6.95 -1.33
N ALA A 83 -3.90 -7.63 -0.25
CA ALA A 83 -5.27 -7.61 0.26
C ALA A 83 -5.70 -6.16 0.60
N CYS A 84 -4.84 -5.40 1.27
CA CYS A 84 -5.11 -3.99 1.56
C CYS A 84 -5.21 -3.12 0.28
N PHE A 85 -4.41 -3.39 -0.75
CA PHE A 85 -4.51 -2.71 -2.04
C PHE A 85 -5.86 -2.98 -2.71
N LEU A 86 -6.27 -4.26 -2.76
CA LEU A 86 -7.53 -4.69 -3.37
C LEU A 86 -8.76 -4.11 -2.64
N ASP A 87 -8.67 -3.93 -1.32
CA ASP A 87 -9.70 -3.26 -0.52
C ASP A 87 -9.73 -1.74 -0.74
N ARG A 88 -8.57 -1.12 -1.01
CA ARG A 88 -8.41 0.34 -1.05
C ARG A 88 -8.79 0.97 -2.40
N TYR A 89 -8.46 0.32 -3.50
CA TYR A 89 -8.55 0.90 -4.84
C TYR A 89 -9.66 0.27 -5.68
N LYS A 90 -10.40 1.11 -6.39
CA LYS A 90 -11.49 0.68 -7.27
C LYS A 90 -10.97 0.32 -8.66
N PHE A 91 -11.35 -0.85 -9.16
CA PHE A 91 -11.09 -1.25 -10.54
C PHE A 91 -12.30 -0.95 -11.44
N VAL A 92 -12.06 -0.32 -12.58
CA VAL A 92 -13.08 0.02 -13.57
C VAL A 92 -12.63 -0.48 -14.94
N SER A 93 -13.53 -1.19 -15.62
CA SER A 93 -13.28 -1.67 -16.98
C SER A 93 -13.76 -0.68 -18.04
N ARG A 94 -13.12 -0.71 -19.21
CA ARG A 94 -13.52 -0.01 -20.44
C ARG A 94 -13.55 -0.97 -21.63
N GLU A 95 -14.32 -0.57 -22.65
CA GLU A 95 -14.41 -1.29 -23.94
C GLU A 95 -14.76 -2.78 -23.81
N ASN A 96 -15.66 -3.10 -22.88
CA ASN A 96 -16.11 -4.46 -22.58
C ASN A 96 -14.99 -5.43 -22.15
N PHE A 97 -13.85 -4.90 -21.70
CA PHE A 97 -12.80 -5.71 -21.11
C PHE A 97 -13.30 -6.41 -19.83
N VAL A 98 -12.92 -7.65 -19.59
CA VAL A 98 -13.36 -8.39 -18.40
C VAL A 98 -12.21 -8.41 -17.39
N ILE A 99 -12.36 -7.66 -16.29
CA ILE A 99 -11.38 -7.64 -15.22
C ILE A 99 -11.59 -8.86 -14.32
N THR A 100 -10.77 -9.89 -14.52
CA THR A 100 -10.72 -11.10 -13.68
C THR A 100 -10.01 -10.84 -12.35
N GLU A 101 -10.09 -11.80 -11.43
CA GLU A 101 -9.35 -11.75 -10.17
C GLU A 101 -7.83 -11.70 -10.41
N ASP A 102 -7.31 -12.54 -11.31
CA ASP A 102 -5.88 -12.58 -11.65
C ASP A 102 -5.37 -11.24 -12.17
N ILE A 103 -6.15 -10.52 -12.99
CA ILE A 103 -5.81 -9.16 -13.45
C ILE A 103 -5.66 -8.21 -12.26
N LYS A 104 -6.63 -8.22 -11.32
CA LYS A 104 -6.56 -7.36 -10.12
C LYS A 104 -5.35 -7.70 -9.26
N VAL A 105 -5.07 -8.99 -9.08
CA VAL A 105 -3.93 -9.48 -8.30
C VAL A 105 -2.62 -9.10 -8.98
N HIS A 106 -2.51 -9.21 -10.30
CA HIS A 106 -1.31 -8.82 -11.04
C HIS A 106 -1.01 -7.32 -10.87
N VAL A 107 -2.03 -6.46 -10.99
CA VAL A 107 -1.90 -5.02 -10.77
C VAL A 107 -1.50 -4.73 -9.32
N ALA A 108 -2.19 -5.33 -8.35
CA ALA A 108 -1.92 -5.15 -6.93
C ALA A 108 -0.51 -5.64 -6.54
N ALA A 109 -0.07 -6.79 -7.07
CA ALA A 109 1.24 -7.37 -6.83
C ALA A 109 2.34 -6.51 -7.42
N THR A 110 2.14 -5.96 -8.62
CA THR A 110 3.09 -5.05 -9.27
C THR A 110 3.27 -3.77 -8.46
N PHE A 111 2.18 -3.15 -8.04
CA PHE A 111 2.26 -1.97 -7.17
C PHE A 111 2.90 -2.30 -5.82
N THR A 112 2.49 -3.41 -5.19
CA THR A 112 3.05 -3.87 -3.91
C THR A 112 4.54 -4.17 -4.01
N MET A 113 5.01 -4.72 -5.14
CA MET A 113 6.43 -4.95 -5.42
C MET A 113 7.20 -3.63 -5.44
N LEU A 114 6.68 -2.63 -6.18
CA LEU A 114 7.31 -1.30 -6.26
C LEU A 114 7.37 -0.61 -4.89
N SER A 115 6.32 -0.74 -4.08
CA SER A 115 6.23 -0.12 -2.74
C SER A 115 6.68 -1.05 -1.60
N PHE A 116 7.23 -2.23 -1.88
CA PHE A 116 7.48 -3.24 -0.84
C PHE A 116 8.47 -2.75 0.22
N GLY A 117 9.44 -1.93 -0.17
CA GLY A 117 10.41 -1.30 0.73
C GLY A 117 9.89 -0.11 1.54
N MET A 118 8.64 0.34 1.31
CA MET A 118 8.08 1.54 1.92
C MET A 118 7.22 1.20 3.14
N ARG A 119 7.26 2.05 4.17
CA ARG A 119 6.36 1.95 5.35
C ARG A 119 4.94 2.35 4.96
N GLU A 120 4.79 3.49 4.29
CA GLU A 120 3.57 3.91 3.61
C GLU A 120 3.56 3.29 2.21
N TYR A 121 2.87 2.15 2.10
CA TYR A 121 2.88 1.34 0.88
C TYR A 121 1.63 1.51 0.02
N LEU A 122 0.61 2.23 0.53
CA LEU A 122 -0.55 2.70 -0.21
C LEU A 122 -0.43 4.22 -0.31
N CYS A 123 -0.89 4.80 -1.41
CA CYS A 123 -0.85 6.24 -1.65
C CYS A 123 -2.25 6.80 -1.84
N ASP A 124 -2.46 8.06 -1.44
CA ASP A 124 -3.76 8.74 -1.55
C ASP A 124 -3.89 9.64 -2.80
N VAL A 125 -2.91 9.56 -3.71
CA VAL A 125 -2.88 10.33 -4.97
C VAL A 125 -3.82 9.77 -6.03
N PHE A 126 -4.20 8.49 -5.94
CA PHE A 126 -5.25 7.89 -6.74
C PHE A 126 -6.17 7.01 -5.88
N ASP A 127 -7.40 6.79 -6.32
CA ASP A 127 -8.34 5.83 -5.71
C ASP A 127 -8.98 4.88 -6.74
N THR A 128 -8.80 5.18 -8.03
CA THR A 128 -9.44 4.47 -9.14
C THR A 128 -8.41 4.05 -10.18
N ILE A 129 -8.53 2.80 -10.62
CA ILE A 129 -7.72 2.18 -11.66
C ILE A 129 -8.64 1.81 -12.82
N ILE A 130 -8.43 2.42 -13.98
CA ILE A 130 -9.19 2.13 -15.20
C ILE A 130 -8.33 1.27 -16.13
N ILE A 131 -8.88 0.15 -16.59
CA ILE A 131 -8.17 -0.77 -17.48
C ILE A 131 -8.89 -0.83 -18.83
N TYR A 132 -8.14 -0.54 -19.88
CA TYR A 132 -8.51 -0.74 -21.29
C TYR A 132 -7.89 -2.05 -21.81
N PRO A 133 -8.47 -2.70 -22.82
CA PRO A 133 -7.87 -3.89 -23.41
C PRO A 133 -6.53 -3.58 -24.12
N SER A 134 -6.48 -2.48 -24.89
CA SER A 134 -5.31 -2.04 -25.67
C SER A 134 -5.17 -0.50 -25.63
N ILE A 135 -4.25 0.06 -26.41
CA ILE A 135 -4.02 1.51 -26.55
C ILE A 135 -5.35 2.24 -26.77
N TYR A 136 -5.61 3.26 -25.95
CA TYR A 136 -6.88 3.98 -25.94
C TYR A 136 -6.69 5.46 -26.23
N PHE A 137 -7.74 6.11 -26.74
CA PHE A 137 -7.73 7.55 -26.99
C PHE A 137 -8.22 8.32 -25.75
N SER A 138 -7.35 9.14 -25.16
CA SER A 138 -7.72 10.01 -24.03
C SER A 138 -8.51 11.22 -24.53
N ARG A 139 -9.75 11.36 -24.05
CA ARG A 139 -10.59 12.53 -24.38
C ARG A 139 -10.08 13.82 -23.72
N ILE A 140 -9.20 13.71 -22.74
CA ILE A 140 -8.64 14.83 -21.96
C ILE A 140 -7.43 15.40 -22.69
N SER A 141 -6.43 14.58 -22.99
CA SER A 141 -5.22 15.03 -23.69
C SER A 141 -5.36 15.07 -25.21
N LYS A 142 -6.40 14.45 -25.78
CA LYS A 142 -6.60 14.28 -27.23
C LYS A 142 -5.52 13.45 -27.93
N GLU A 143 -4.95 12.47 -27.22
CA GLU A 143 -3.88 11.60 -27.73
C GLU A 143 -4.15 10.13 -27.40
N TYR A 144 -3.44 9.23 -28.10
CA TYR A 144 -3.45 7.81 -27.79
C TYR A 144 -2.43 7.50 -26.68
N HIS A 145 -2.87 6.75 -25.67
CA HIS A 145 -2.07 6.42 -24.49
C HIS A 145 -1.99 4.92 -24.26
N LYS A 146 -0.84 4.51 -23.74
CA LYS A 146 -0.66 3.21 -23.06
C LYS A 146 -0.99 3.32 -21.58
N GLY A 147 -0.74 4.48 -20.99
CA GLY A 147 -1.14 4.79 -19.63
C GLY A 147 -1.10 6.29 -19.35
N GLU A 148 -1.96 6.73 -18.43
CA GLU A 148 -2.00 8.11 -17.96
C GLU A 148 -2.34 8.14 -16.47
N PHE A 149 -1.90 9.19 -15.78
CA PHE A 149 -2.36 9.52 -14.44
C PHE A 149 -3.08 10.87 -14.49
N ASN A 150 -4.31 10.90 -13.97
CA ASN A 150 -5.11 12.10 -13.86
C ASN A 150 -5.21 12.53 -12.39
N PRO A 151 -4.52 13.60 -11.96
CA PRO A 151 -4.58 14.08 -10.57
C PRO A 151 -5.93 14.67 -10.19
N ASN A 152 -6.64 15.29 -11.13
CA ASN A 152 -7.95 15.93 -10.86
C ASN A 152 -9.03 14.90 -10.51
N THR A 153 -8.99 13.73 -11.17
CA THR A 153 -9.92 12.63 -10.92
C THR A 153 -9.31 11.51 -10.07
N LYS A 154 -8.08 11.67 -9.58
CA LYS A 154 -7.36 10.66 -8.78
C LYS A 154 -7.37 9.28 -9.45
N THR A 155 -7.09 9.24 -10.75
CA THR A 155 -7.24 8.03 -11.56
C THR A 155 -5.93 7.65 -12.23
N VAL A 156 -5.59 6.36 -12.16
CA VAL A 156 -4.58 5.74 -13.01
C VAL A 156 -5.29 4.96 -14.10
N VAL A 157 -4.91 5.15 -15.36
CA VAL A 157 -5.51 4.48 -16.52
C VAL A 157 -4.41 3.81 -17.32
N PHE A 158 -4.62 2.58 -17.78
CA PHE A 158 -3.67 1.90 -18.67
C PHE A 158 -4.33 0.85 -19.56
N SER A 159 -3.64 0.50 -20.65
CA SER A 159 -3.94 -0.65 -21.49
C SER A 159 -3.39 -1.93 -20.85
N TRP A 160 -4.19 -2.99 -20.85
CA TRP A 160 -3.77 -4.29 -20.32
C TRP A 160 -2.68 -4.92 -21.19
N GLU A 161 -2.79 -4.77 -22.51
CA GLU A 161 -1.80 -5.28 -23.46
C GLU A 161 -0.37 -4.77 -23.18
N ASP A 162 -0.21 -3.51 -22.76
CA ASP A 162 1.10 -2.91 -22.45
C ASP A 162 1.50 -3.07 -20.98
N PHE A 163 0.59 -3.52 -20.10
CA PHE A 163 0.88 -3.76 -18.69
C PHE A 163 1.55 -5.12 -18.44
N GLN A 164 1.13 -6.14 -19.20
CA GLN A 164 1.54 -7.54 -19.01
C GLN A 164 2.97 -7.85 -19.44
#